data_AF-T0SXP4-F1
#
_entry.id   AF-T0SXP4-F1
#
_cell.length_a   1.000
_cell.length_b   1.000
_cell.length_c   1.000
_cell.angle_alpha   90.00
_cell.angle_beta   90.00
_cell.angle_gamma   90.00
#
_symmetry.space_group_name_H-M   'P 1'
#
loop_
_entity.id
_entity.type
_entity.pdbx_description
1 polymer ?
#
loop_
_entity_poly.entity_id
_entity_poly.type
_entity_poly.pdbx_seq_one_letter_code
_entity_poly.pdbx_strand_id
1 'polypeptide(L)'
;MDIEFLNDVKNNSHLFHQGEGEVCPKCDSFAYDSGVCDTCHYDGNKSVLGEPLGEKSFYTMKENFFLSLSRLEREHPKLFLEDNRFKQYINKIKLRYNDLLDYFYSDKSIADNNRALYLQELRDTILELMDFGVEESELWHPLNRRNVENHSLFSRIKDVITEYNLEKASVKKLSLSYKFGGIISIGTILLTLMMVTVLMCLSYTFLTYSKFYN
;
A
#
# COMPACT_ATOMS: atom_id res chain seq x y z
N MET A 1 13.61 21.80 3.40
CA MET A 1 14.29 20.73 2.65
C MET A 1 15.49 20.35 3.49
N ASP A 2 15.56 19.12 4.00
CA ASP A 2 16.60 18.72 4.98
C ASP A 2 17.96 18.57 4.31
N ILE A 3 18.88 19.47 4.65
CA ILE A 3 20.27 19.49 4.14
C ILE A 3 21.04 18.26 4.61
N GLU A 4 20.68 17.76 5.80
CA GLU A 4 21.28 16.56 6.42
C GLU A 4 21.00 15.29 5.60
N PHE A 5 19.79 15.17 5.05
CA PHE A 5 19.42 14.09 4.15
C PHE A 5 20.27 14.09 2.87
N LEU A 6 20.48 15.27 2.26
CA LEU A 6 21.21 15.38 0.99
C LEU A 6 22.70 15.01 1.15
N ASN A 7 23.28 15.32 2.32
CA ASN A 7 24.67 14.98 2.62
C ASN A 7 24.87 13.49 2.87
N ASP A 8 23.89 12.82 3.48
CA ASP A 8 23.95 11.39 3.79
C ASP A 8 23.91 10.51 2.53
N VAL A 9 23.04 10.84 1.57
CA VAL A 9 22.99 10.13 0.26
C VAL A 9 24.30 10.32 -0.51
N LYS A 10 24.81 11.55 -0.56
CA LYS A 10 26.06 11.88 -1.27
C LYS A 10 27.27 11.14 -0.71
N ASN A 11 27.31 10.91 0.60
CA ASN A 11 28.44 10.25 1.26
C ASN A 11 28.44 8.73 1.05
N ASN A 12 27.29 8.11 0.79
CA ASN A 12 27.13 6.66 0.73
C ASN A 12 26.89 6.10 -0.68
N SER A 13 26.91 6.94 -1.73
CA SER A 13 26.69 6.52 -3.12
C SER A 13 27.69 5.45 -3.61
N HIS A 14 28.91 5.45 -3.04
CA HIS A 14 29.97 4.51 -3.38
C HIS A 14 29.73 3.06 -2.90
N LEU A 15 28.85 2.83 -1.92
CA LEU A 15 28.54 1.49 -1.41
C LEU A 15 27.72 0.64 -2.39
N PHE A 16 27.26 1.24 -3.48
CA PHE A 16 26.35 0.62 -4.46
C PHE A 16 26.96 0.47 -5.86
N HIS A 17 28.21 0.92 -6.06
CA HIS A 17 28.97 0.67 -7.29
C HIS A 17 29.88 -0.55 -7.11
N GLN A 18 29.33 -1.73 -7.37
CA GLN A 18 30.14 -2.89 -7.77
C GLN A 18 29.81 -3.20 -9.23
N GLY A 19 30.39 -2.39 -10.13
CA GLY A 19 30.33 -2.59 -11.57
C GLY A 19 31.62 -3.22 -12.07
N GLU A 20 31.67 -4.54 -12.14
CA GLU A 20 32.50 -5.22 -13.13
C GLU A 20 31.86 -5.00 -14.51
N GLY A 21 32.67 -4.86 -15.57
CA GLY A 21 32.34 -4.21 -16.85
C GLY A 21 30.93 -4.45 -17.41
N GLU A 22 30.32 -3.38 -17.94
CA GLU A 22 28.91 -3.34 -18.32
C GLU A 22 28.61 -4.21 -19.54
N VAL A 23 28.11 -5.41 -19.30
CA VAL A 23 27.55 -6.30 -20.31
C VAL A 23 26.04 -6.05 -20.38
N CYS A 24 25.47 -5.94 -21.59
CA CYS A 24 24.04 -5.73 -21.74
C CYS A 24 23.22 -6.93 -21.18
N PRO A 25 22.31 -6.73 -20.21
CA PRO A 25 21.60 -7.83 -19.54
C PRO A 25 20.59 -8.58 -20.43
N LYS A 26 20.35 -8.10 -21.65
CA LYS A 26 19.35 -8.64 -22.57
C LYS A 26 19.96 -9.45 -23.72
N CYS A 27 21.22 -9.19 -24.06
CA CYS A 27 21.86 -9.81 -25.23
C CYS A 27 23.34 -10.15 -25.02
N ASP A 28 23.85 -9.98 -23.80
CA ASP A 28 25.24 -10.21 -23.42
C ASP A 28 26.28 -9.52 -24.33
N SER A 29 25.87 -8.45 -25.00
CA SER A 29 26.73 -7.67 -25.88
C SER A 29 27.59 -6.70 -25.07
N PHE A 30 28.88 -6.61 -25.45
CA PHE A 30 29.84 -5.64 -24.92
C PHE A 30 29.70 -4.25 -25.55
N ALA A 31 28.81 -4.10 -26.55
CA ALA A 31 28.43 -2.80 -27.11
C ALA A 31 27.32 -2.17 -26.27
N TYR A 32 27.63 -1.94 -24.99
CA TYR A 32 26.81 -1.22 -24.03
C TYR A 32 27.57 0.05 -23.66
N ASP A 33 27.23 1.15 -24.33
CA ASP A 33 27.84 2.45 -24.10
C ASP A 33 26.75 3.40 -23.61
N SER A 34 27.06 4.20 -22.58
CA SER A 34 26.19 5.27 -22.10
C SER A 34 24.79 4.83 -21.64
N GLY A 35 24.65 3.56 -21.22
CA GLY A 35 23.38 2.98 -20.77
C GLY A 35 22.44 2.54 -21.90
N VAL A 36 22.87 2.54 -23.16
CA VAL A 36 22.10 2.03 -24.30
C VAL A 36 22.89 0.92 -25.00
N CYS A 37 22.25 -0.22 -25.24
CA CYS A 37 22.86 -1.28 -26.02
C CYS A 37 22.69 -1.00 -27.52
N ASP A 38 23.80 -0.88 -28.26
CA ASP A 38 23.77 -0.67 -29.71
C ASP A 38 23.23 -1.87 -30.48
N THR A 39 23.32 -3.07 -29.90
CA THR A 39 22.94 -4.32 -30.57
C THR A 39 21.44 -4.60 -30.48
N CYS A 40 20.84 -4.35 -29.32
CA CYS A 40 19.42 -4.67 -29.08
C CYS A 40 18.56 -3.44 -28.78
N HIS A 41 19.14 -2.23 -28.90
CA HIS A 41 18.53 -0.94 -28.56
C HIS A 41 17.90 -0.93 -27.16
N TYR A 42 18.45 -1.74 -26.25
CA TYR A 42 18.03 -1.75 -24.85
C TYR A 42 18.58 -0.51 -24.17
N ASP A 43 17.69 0.44 -23.89
CA ASP A 43 17.99 1.64 -23.11
C ASP A 43 17.84 1.33 -21.62
N GLY A 44 18.95 1.01 -20.97
CA GLY A 44 19.07 0.91 -19.51
C GLY A 44 19.02 2.27 -18.81
N ASN A 45 19.06 3.38 -19.56
CA ASN A 45 18.88 4.74 -19.06
C ASN A 45 17.40 5.22 -19.12
N LYS A 46 16.52 4.48 -19.79
CA LYS A 46 15.07 4.72 -19.76
C LYS A 46 14.60 4.58 -18.31
N SER A 47 14.24 5.70 -17.68
CA SER A 47 13.86 5.68 -16.28
C SER A 47 12.68 4.72 -16.08
N VAL A 48 12.94 3.61 -15.39
CA VAL A 48 11.90 2.66 -15.01
C VAL A 48 10.83 3.39 -14.20
N LEU A 49 11.28 4.39 -13.41
CA LEU A 49 10.48 5.27 -12.56
C LEU A 49 9.40 6.09 -13.29
N GLY A 50 9.65 6.59 -14.50
CA GLY A 50 8.72 7.51 -15.19
C GLY A 50 8.50 8.84 -14.45
N GLU A 51 7.54 9.65 -14.93
CA GLU A 51 7.20 10.96 -14.36
C GLU A 51 6.39 10.84 -13.04
N PRO A 52 6.54 11.79 -12.10
CA PRO A 52 5.71 11.84 -10.91
C PRO A 52 4.25 12.07 -11.33
N LEU A 53 3.30 11.39 -10.69
CA LEU A 53 1.87 11.45 -11.07
C LEU A 53 1.56 10.99 -12.52
N GLY A 54 2.55 10.44 -13.24
CA GLY A 54 2.38 9.98 -14.62
C GLY A 54 1.72 8.60 -14.71
N GLU A 55 1.70 8.01 -15.90
CA GLU A 55 1.07 6.70 -16.16
C GLU A 55 1.66 5.56 -15.33
N LYS A 56 2.95 5.64 -14.99
CA LYS A 56 3.66 4.66 -14.16
C LYS A 56 3.62 4.97 -12.66
N SER A 57 2.95 6.04 -12.25
CA SER A 57 2.85 6.39 -10.83
C SER A 57 1.91 5.46 -10.08
N PHE A 58 2.13 5.33 -8.78
CA PHE A 58 1.26 4.64 -7.85
C PHE A 58 -0.20 5.12 -7.97
N TYR A 59 -0.43 6.42 -8.12
CA TYR A 59 -1.78 6.99 -8.20
C TYR A 59 -2.54 6.50 -9.43
N THR A 60 -1.89 6.45 -10.59
CA THR A 60 -2.51 5.92 -11.82
C THR A 60 -2.74 4.42 -11.72
N MET A 61 -1.81 3.67 -11.11
CA MET A 61 -2.01 2.24 -10.87
C MET A 61 -3.22 1.98 -9.95
N LYS A 62 -3.34 2.78 -8.88
CA LYS A 62 -4.46 2.74 -7.94
C LYS A 62 -5.76 3.09 -8.63
N GLU A 63 -5.82 4.19 -9.35
CA GLU A 63 -7.03 4.60 -10.08
C GLU A 63 -7.50 3.52 -11.05
N ASN A 64 -6.60 3.00 -11.90
CA ASN A 64 -6.93 1.94 -12.84
C ASN A 64 -7.43 0.67 -12.15
N PHE A 65 -6.82 0.30 -11.03
CA PHE A 65 -7.28 -0.83 -10.24
C PHE A 65 -8.68 -0.59 -9.68
N PHE A 66 -8.93 0.56 -9.03
CA PHE A 66 -10.24 0.90 -8.50
C PHE A 66 -11.29 0.97 -9.60
N LEU A 67 -10.98 1.54 -10.77
CA LEU A 67 -11.87 1.57 -11.93
C LEU A 67 -12.27 0.16 -12.39
N SER A 68 -11.37 -0.82 -12.29
CA SER A 68 -11.64 -2.22 -12.63
C SER A 68 -12.54 -2.95 -11.63
N LEU A 69 -12.71 -2.41 -10.41
CA LEU A 69 -13.54 -2.98 -9.36
C LEU A 69 -14.99 -2.52 -9.46
N SER A 70 -15.90 -3.42 -9.12
CA SER A 70 -17.31 -3.10 -8.87
C SER A 70 -17.48 -2.24 -7.61
N ARG A 71 -18.62 -1.58 -7.47
CA ARG A 71 -18.90 -0.70 -6.33
C ARG A 71 -18.77 -1.41 -4.97
N LEU A 72 -19.23 -2.66 -4.90
CA LEU A 72 -19.18 -3.46 -3.67
C LEU A 72 -17.74 -3.85 -3.31
N GLU A 73 -16.92 -4.20 -4.32
CA GLU A 73 -15.50 -4.51 -4.13
C GLU A 73 -14.70 -3.29 -3.69
N ARG A 74 -15.06 -2.08 -4.15
CA ARG A 74 -14.43 -0.82 -3.72
C ARG A 74 -14.76 -0.45 -2.28
N GLU A 75 -15.99 -0.69 -1.83
CA GLU A 75 -16.43 -0.39 -0.47
C GLU A 75 -15.88 -1.40 0.56
N HIS A 76 -15.64 -2.65 0.12
CA HIS A 76 -15.15 -3.73 0.98
C HIS A 76 -13.95 -4.50 0.39
N PRO A 77 -12.83 -3.83 0.10
CA PRO A 77 -11.67 -4.45 -0.57
C PRO A 77 -11.06 -5.60 0.24
N LYS A 78 -11.18 -5.55 1.56
CA LYS A 78 -10.68 -6.60 2.48
C LYS A 78 -11.38 -7.95 2.32
N LEU A 79 -12.59 -7.99 1.75
CA LEU A 79 -13.31 -9.25 1.52
C LEU A 79 -12.81 -10.00 0.28
N PHE A 80 -12.07 -9.33 -0.60
CA PHE A 80 -11.66 -9.86 -1.91
C PHE A 80 -10.14 -10.01 -2.03
N LEU A 81 -9.40 -9.98 -0.92
CA LEU A 81 -7.93 -10.07 -0.89
C LEU A 81 -7.39 -11.34 -1.56
N GLU A 82 -8.16 -12.43 -1.57
CA GLU A 82 -7.74 -13.70 -2.17
C GLU A 82 -7.86 -13.74 -3.70
N ASP A 83 -8.59 -12.78 -4.30
CA ASP A 83 -8.76 -12.67 -5.75
C ASP A 83 -7.41 -12.40 -6.44
N ASN A 84 -7.21 -13.06 -7.57
CA ASN A 84 -6.02 -12.91 -8.40
C ASN A 84 -5.81 -11.45 -8.84
N ARG A 85 -6.88 -10.67 -9.06
CA ARG A 85 -6.78 -9.25 -9.42
C ARG A 85 -6.14 -8.42 -8.31
N PHE A 86 -6.53 -8.67 -7.06
CA PHE A 86 -5.94 -8.01 -5.88
C PHE A 86 -4.48 -8.43 -5.69
N LYS A 87 -4.15 -9.70 -5.87
CA LYS A 87 -2.76 -10.19 -5.82
C LYS A 87 -1.88 -9.54 -6.90
N GLN A 88 -2.38 -9.42 -8.13
CA GLN A 88 -1.67 -8.74 -9.21
C GLN A 88 -1.47 -7.25 -8.92
N TYR A 89 -2.47 -6.58 -8.35
CA TYR A 89 -2.37 -5.19 -7.93
C TYR A 89 -1.30 -5.01 -6.84
N ILE A 90 -1.33 -5.82 -5.78
CA ILE A 90 -0.32 -5.78 -4.71
C ILE A 90 1.09 -6.02 -5.28
N ASN A 91 1.25 -6.97 -6.20
CA ASN A 91 2.55 -7.22 -6.83
C ASN A 91 3.05 -6.01 -7.63
N LYS A 92 2.17 -5.30 -8.34
CA LYS A 92 2.52 -4.05 -9.04
C LYS A 92 2.96 -2.96 -8.06
N ILE A 93 2.27 -2.82 -6.93
CA ILE A 93 2.66 -1.86 -5.88
C ILE A 93 4.01 -2.24 -5.26
N LYS A 94 4.27 -3.51 -5.00
CA LYS A 94 5.57 -3.99 -4.51
C LYS A 94 6.71 -3.68 -5.47
N LEU A 95 6.49 -3.85 -6.77
CA LEU A 95 7.46 -3.46 -7.80
C LEU A 95 7.69 -1.95 -7.76
N ARG A 96 6.62 -1.14 -7.70
CA ARG A 96 6.72 0.31 -7.61
C ARG A 96 7.46 0.78 -6.36
N TYR A 97 7.23 0.14 -5.22
CA TYR A 97 7.96 0.38 -3.98
C TYR A 97 9.46 0.18 -4.17
N ASN A 98 9.87 -0.94 -4.79
CA ASN A 98 11.28 -1.20 -5.09
C ASN A 98 11.87 -0.17 -6.06
N ASP A 99 11.13 0.21 -7.12
CA ASP A 99 11.58 1.23 -8.08
C ASP A 99 11.83 2.59 -7.39
N LEU A 100 10.93 2.97 -6.46
CA LEU A 100 11.07 4.21 -5.69
C LEU A 100 12.26 4.15 -4.73
N LEU A 101 12.48 3.01 -4.06
CA LEU A 101 13.67 2.81 -3.24
C LEU A 101 14.94 2.95 -4.08
N ASP A 102 15.01 2.25 -5.21
CA ASP A 102 16.16 2.30 -6.13
C ASP A 102 16.44 3.71 -6.61
N TYR A 103 15.39 4.48 -6.93
CA TYR A 103 15.52 5.90 -7.25
C TYR A 103 16.13 6.69 -6.09
N PHE A 104 15.61 6.57 -4.86
CA PHE A 104 16.10 7.34 -3.72
C PHE A 104 17.53 7.00 -3.29
N TYR A 105 18.01 5.80 -3.64
CA TYR A 105 19.40 5.42 -3.44
C TYR A 105 20.33 5.81 -4.59
N SER A 106 19.79 6.34 -5.69
CA SER A 106 20.60 6.83 -6.80
C SER A 106 20.98 8.30 -6.63
N ASP A 107 22.16 8.67 -7.15
CA ASP A 107 22.62 10.07 -7.22
C ASP A 107 21.66 10.96 -8.01
N LYS A 108 20.89 10.36 -8.95
CA LYS A 108 19.86 11.06 -9.73
C LYS A 108 18.81 11.71 -8.82
N SER A 109 18.51 11.12 -7.66
CA SER A 109 17.50 11.65 -6.76
C SER A 109 17.92 12.96 -6.09
N ILE A 110 19.21 13.19 -5.85
CA ILE A 110 19.71 14.37 -5.11
C ILE A 110 19.44 15.66 -5.90
N ALA A 111 19.60 15.59 -7.23
CA ALA A 111 19.46 16.72 -8.13
C ALA A 111 18.05 16.90 -8.72
N ASP A 112 17.12 15.99 -8.41
CA ASP A 112 15.79 16.00 -9.01
C ASP A 112 14.84 16.97 -8.27
N ASN A 113 14.23 17.87 -9.03
CA ASN A 113 13.24 18.82 -8.53
C ASN A 113 11.94 18.14 -8.05
N ASN A 114 11.62 16.97 -8.60
CA ASN A 114 10.41 16.21 -8.27
C ASN A 114 10.61 15.23 -7.11
N ARG A 115 11.80 15.23 -6.49
CA ARG A 115 12.15 14.35 -5.38
C ARG A 115 11.12 14.33 -4.25
N ALA A 116 10.53 15.47 -3.92
CA ALA A 116 9.49 15.56 -2.88
C ALA A 116 8.20 14.80 -3.25
N LEU A 117 7.81 14.82 -4.54
CA LEU A 117 6.63 14.11 -5.04
C LEU A 117 6.84 12.60 -4.96
N TYR A 118 8.01 12.10 -5.37
CA TYR A 118 8.34 10.68 -5.23
C TYR A 118 8.41 10.23 -3.77
N LEU A 119 8.73 11.14 -2.84
CA LEU A 119 8.83 10.80 -1.42
C LEU A 119 7.43 10.65 -0.82
N GLN A 120 6.51 11.53 -1.22
CA GLN A 120 5.10 11.39 -0.92
C GLN A 120 4.54 10.09 -1.51
N GLU A 121 4.87 9.80 -2.76
CA GLU A 121 4.45 8.58 -3.43
C GLU A 121 4.97 7.32 -2.70
N LEU A 122 6.23 7.33 -2.23
CA LEU A 122 6.79 6.24 -1.43
C LEU A 122 6.02 6.04 -0.13
N ARG A 123 5.70 7.12 0.58
CA ARG A 123 4.87 7.06 1.80
C ARG A 123 3.51 6.44 1.51
N ASP A 124 2.81 6.93 0.49
CA ASP A 124 1.46 6.46 0.15
C ASP A 124 1.49 4.99 -0.32
N THR A 125 2.54 4.58 -1.03
CA THR A 125 2.78 3.20 -1.44
C THR A 125 2.95 2.27 -0.23
N ILE A 126 3.73 2.68 0.78
CA ILE A 126 3.92 1.91 2.03
C ILE A 126 2.59 1.74 2.76
N LEU A 127 1.83 2.83 2.93
CA LEU A 127 0.53 2.79 3.61
C LEU A 127 -0.44 1.84 2.89
N GLU A 128 -0.50 1.90 1.56
CA GLU A 128 -1.34 1.00 0.76
C GLU A 128 -0.95 -0.47 0.98
N LEU A 129 0.35 -0.81 0.91
CA LEU A 129 0.82 -2.18 1.15
C LEU A 129 0.41 -2.69 2.55
N MET A 130 0.57 -1.87 3.58
CA MET A 130 0.17 -2.22 4.94
C MET A 130 -1.35 -2.39 5.08
N ASP A 131 -2.14 -1.59 4.38
CA ASP A 131 -3.62 -1.69 4.37
C ASP A 131 -4.13 -2.96 3.71
N PHE A 132 -3.43 -3.44 2.69
CA PHE A 132 -3.70 -4.73 2.05
C PHE A 132 -3.09 -5.93 2.79
N GLY A 133 -2.49 -5.71 3.97
CA GLY A 133 -2.02 -6.77 4.85
C GLY A 133 -0.63 -7.32 4.54
N VAL A 134 0.18 -6.58 3.77
CA VAL A 134 1.60 -6.90 3.62
C VAL A 134 2.29 -6.74 4.97
N GLU A 135 3.05 -7.76 5.37
CA GLU A 135 3.76 -7.73 6.65
C GLU A 135 4.90 -6.70 6.63
N GLU A 136 5.13 -6.10 7.80
CA GLU A 136 6.24 -5.17 8.00
C GLU A 136 7.60 -5.82 7.67
N SER A 137 7.75 -7.12 7.95
CA SER A 137 8.93 -7.92 7.61
C SER A 137 9.27 -7.88 6.11
N GLU A 138 8.25 -7.89 5.24
CA GLU A 138 8.42 -7.82 3.79
C GLU A 138 8.84 -6.42 3.32
N LEU A 139 8.37 -5.37 3.98
CA LEU A 139 8.76 -3.99 3.68
C LEU A 139 10.23 -3.71 4.04
N TRP A 140 10.72 -4.35 5.11
CA TRP A 140 12.11 -4.25 5.55
C TRP A 140 13.07 -5.12 4.73
N HIS A 141 12.59 -6.21 4.11
CA HIS A 141 13.45 -7.16 3.40
C HIS A 141 14.38 -6.50 2.34
N PRO A 142 13.91 -5.57 1.48
CA PRO A 142 14.78 -4.86 0.54
C PRO A 142 15.85 -3.99 1.21
N LEU A 143 15.55 -3.44 2.39
CA LEU A 143 16.42 -2.52 3.14
C LEU A 143 17.48 -3.28 3.93
N ASN A 144 17.08 -4.37 4.60
CA ASN A 144 17.98 -5.24 5.37
C ASN A 144 19.00 -5.94 4.48
N ARG A 145 18.59 -6.38 3.28
CA ARG A 145 19.51 -6.99 2.30
C ARG A 145 20.64 -6.06 1.88
N ARG A 146 20.43 -4.75 2.01
CA ARG A 146 21.35 -3.69 1.58
C ARG A 146 22.15 -3.06 2.74
N ASN A 147 21.97 -3.51 3.99
CA ASN A 147 22.64 -3.00 5.20
C ASN A 147 22.55 -1.46 5.38
N VAL A 148 21.36 -0.88 5.17
CA VAL A 148 21.16 0.58 5.05
C VAL A 148 20.63 1.23 6.34
N GLU A 149 20.91 0.64 7.50
CA GLU A 149 20.30 1.04 8.80
C GLU A 149 20.55 2.50 9.21
N ASN A 150 21.60 3.14 8.67
CA ASN A 150 21.98 4.51 9.02
C ASN A 150 21.41 5.60 8.09
N HIS A 151 20.61 5.22 7.09
CA HIS A 151 20.18 6.17 6.07
C HIS A 151 18.95 6.97 6.52
N SER A 152 18.94 8.26 6.27
CA SER A 152 17.79 9.15 6.55
C SER A 152 16.48 8.78 5.81
N LEU A 153 16.54 7.94 4.77
CA LEU A 153 15.34 7.32 4.16
C LEU A 153 14.76 6.22 5.06
N PHE A 154 15.62 5.43 5.71
CA PHE A 154 15.22 4.36 6.61
C PHE A 154 14.44 4.91 7.80
N SER A 155 14.87 6.04 8.39
CA SER A 155 14.12 6.71 9.45
C SER A 155 12.74 7.17 8.97
N ARG A 156 12.64 7.74 7.77
CA ARG A 156 11.34 8.16 7.20
C ARG A 156 10.39 6.98 6.96
N ILE A 157 10.90 5.86 6.44
CA ILE A 157 10.11 4.64 6.24
C ILE A 157 9.64 4.10 7.61
N LYS A 158 10.54 4.09 8.59
CA LYS A 158 10.24 3.68 9.96
C LYS A 158 9.15 4.54 10.57
N ASP A 159 9.24 5.87 10.42
CA ASP A 159 8.26 6.81 10.94
C ASP A 159 6.87 6.51 10.37
N VAL A 160 6.75 6.30 9.05
CA VAL A 160 5.48 5.96 8.39
C VAL A 160 4.90 4.65 8.92
N ILE A 161 5.73 3.61 9.09
CA ILE A 161 5.29 2.32 9.62
C ILE A 161 4.85 2.46 11.08
N THR A 162 5.58 3.23 11.89
CA THR A 162 5.19 3.47 13.30
C THR A 162 3.89 4.27 13.41
N GLU A 163 3.71 5.30 12.58
CA GLU A 163 2.47 6.10 12.48
C GLU A 163 1.28 5.18 12.18
N TYR A 164 1.41 4.35 11.15
CA TYR A 164 0.38 3.37 10.78
C TYR A 164 0.03 2.40 11.92
N ASN A 165 1.04 1.84 12.58
CA ASN A 165 0.85 0.88 13.67
C ASN A 165 0.16 1.54 14.89
N LEU A 166 0.48 2.79 15.20
CA LEU A 166 -0.16 3.57 16.26
C LEU A 166 -1.63 3.86 15.94
N GLU A 167 -1.94 4.27 14.72
CA GLU A 167 -3.32 4.50 14.27
C GLU A 167 -4.15 3.22 14.28
N LYS A 168 -3.59 2.12 13.76
CA LYS A 168 -4.26 0.81 13.79
C LYS A 168 -4.51 0.33 15.23
N ALA A 169 -3.59 0.60 16.15
CA ALA A 169 -3.76 0.29 17.56
C ALA A 169 -4.82 1.18 18.23
N SER A 170 -4.90 2.47 17.88
CA SER A 170 -5.90 3.40 18.41
C SER A 170 -7.31 3.04 17.95
N VAL A 171 -7.51 2.68 16.68
CA VAL A 171 -8.78 2.21 16.13
C VAL A 171 -9.22 0.90 16.80
N LYS A 172 -8.29 -0.04 17.00
CA LYS A 172 -8.56 -1.27 17.76
C LYS A 172 -8.99 -0.98 19.20
N LYS A 173 -8.34 -0.03 19.87
CA LYS A 173 -8.70 0.41 21.23
C LYS A 173 -10.06 1.10 21.26
N LEU A 174 -10.39 1.95 20.28
CA LEU A 174 -11.72 2.57 20.17
C LEU A 174 -12.80 1.52 19.94
N SER A 175 -12.57 0.56 19.04
CA SER A 175 -13.48 -0.56 18.79
C SER A 175 -13.67 -1.45 20.03
N LEU A 176 -12.61 -1.65 20.82
CA LEU A 176 -12.69 -2.36 22.10
C LEU A 176 -13.43 -1.54 23.18
N SER A 177 -13.28 -0.21 23.20
CA SER A 177 -14.02 0.67 24.11
C SER A 177 -15.52 0.74 23.76
N TYR A 178 -15.87 0.67 22.47
CA TYR A 178 -17.25 0.55 22.02
C TYR A 178 -17.90 -0.75 22.52
N LYS A 179 -17.12 -1.83 22.64
CA LYS A 179 -17.59 -3.09 23.24
C LYS A 179 -17.82 -3.04 24.76
N PHE A 180 -17.25 -2.07 25.48
CA PHE A 180 -17.44 -1.94 26.94
C PHE A 180 -18.46 -0.86 27.34
N GLY A 181 -18.87 0.03 26.42
CA GLY A 181 -19.86 1.08 26.68
C GLY A 181 -21.25 0.86 26.07
N GLY A 182 -21.49 -0.23 25.33
CA GLY A 182 -22.73 -0.45 24.60
C GLY A 182 -23.23 -1.90 24.70
N ILE A 183 -24.11 -2.16 25.66
CA ILE A 183 -24.81 -3.46 25.86
C ILE A 183 -25.72 -3.82 24.66
N ILE A 184 -25.89 -2.91 23.70
CA ILE A 184 -26.72 -3.14 22.53
C ILE A 184 -25.85 -3.72 21.40
N SER A 185 -25.68 -5.05 21.41
CA SER A 185 -25.11 -5.75 20.25
C SER A 185 -26.13 -5.73 19.10
N ILE A 186 -25.68 -5.75 17.84
CA ILE A 186 -26.57 -5.87 16.67
C ILE A 186 -27.51 -7.08 16.79
N GLY A 187 -27.03 -8.15 17.45
CA GLY A 187 -27.86 -9.33 17.77
C GLY A 187 -29.00 -9.01 18.73
N THR A 188 -28.80 -8.13 19.72
CA THR A 188 -29.89 -7.70 20.64
C THR A 188 -30.94 -6.84 19.93
N ILE A 189 -30.54 -6.03 18.94
CA ILE A 189 -31.48 -5.25 18.11
C ILE A 189 -32.32 -6.20 17.25
N LEU A 190 -31.69 -7.18 16.60
CA LEU A 190 -32.40 -8.18 15.79
C LEU A 190 -33.36 -9.03 16.65
N LEU A 191 -32.93 -9.45 17.83
CA LEU A 191 -33.75 -10.24 18.75
C LEU A 191 -34.97 -9.45 19.23
N THR A 192 -34.79 -8.18 19.61
CA THR A 192 -35.90 -7.32 20.05
C THR A 192 -36.90 -7.08 18.93
N LEU A 193 -36.43 -6.88 17.69
CA LEU A 193 -37.28 -6.75 16.51
C LEU A 193 -38.11 -8.02 16.25
N MET A 194 -37.48 -9.20 16.34
CA MET A 194 -38.19 -10.47 16.22
C MET A 194 -39.24 -10.65 17.32
N MET A 195 -38.91 -10.36 18.58
CA MET A 195 -39.85 -10.47 19.69
C MET A 195 -41.07 -9.55 19.51
N VAL A 196 -40.87 -8.31 19.05
CA VAL A 196 -41.98 -7.39 18.74
C VAL A 196 -42.86 -7.95 17.62
N THR A 197 -42.29 -8.51 16.56
CA THR A 197 -43.09 -9.11 15.48
C THR A 197 -43.91 -10.32 15.95
N VAL A 198 -43.34 -11.18 16.80
CA VAL A 198 -44.06 -12.33 17.37
C VAL A 198 -45.22 -11.85 18.26
N LEU A 199 -45.01 -10.84 19.10
CA LEU A 199 -46.06 -10.27 19.94
C LEU A 199 -47.19 -9.63 19.10
N MET A 200 -46.85 -8.95 18.00
CA MET A 200 -47.84 -8.40 17.07
C MET A 200 -48.65 -9.51 16.38
N CYS A 201 -48.02 -10.62 15.99
CA CYS A 201 -48.72 -11.77 15.43
C CYS A 201 -49.66 -12.43 16.46
N LEU A 202 -49.21 -12.63 17.69
CA LEU A 202 -50.01 -13.23 18.76
C LEU A 202 -51.18 -12.35 19.19
N SER A 203 -50.98 -11.03 19.26
CA SER A 203 -52.08 -10.09 19.55
C SER A 203 -53.10 -10.05 18.42
N TYR A 204 -52.66 -10.11 17.16
CA TYR A 204 -53.57 -10.18 16.01
C TYR A 204 -54.40 -11.46 16.00
N THR A 205 -53.79 -12.63 16.25
CA THR A 205 -54.53 -13.90 16.30
C THR A 205 -55.51 -13.97 17.47
N PHE A 206 -55.17 -13.37 18.61
CA PHE A 206 -56.08 -13.26 19.75
C PHE A 206 -57.29 -12.36 19.44
N LEU A 207 -57.09 -11.23 18.77
CA LEU A 207 -58.16 -10.32 18.36
C LEU A 207 -59.09 -10.95 17.32
N THR A 208 -58.56 -11.71 16.36
CA THR A 208 -59.40 -12.41 15.38
C THR A 208 -60.19 -13.55 16.00
N TYR A 209 -59.57 -14.31 16.93
CA TYR A 209 -60.25 -15.39 17.65
C TYR A 209 -61.40 -14.87 18.54
N SER A 210 -61.14 -13.81 19.31
CA SER A 210 -62.16 -13.20 20.17
C SER A 210 -63.33 -12.58 19.41
N LYS A 211 -63.08 -12.04 18.20
CA LYS A 211 -64.14 -11.53 17.31
C LYS A 211 -64.98 -12.64 16.66
N PHE A 212 -64.46 -13.86 16.58
CA PHE A 212 -65.19 -15.00 15.99
C PHE A 212 -66.08 -15.73 17.00
N TYR A 213 -65.77 -15.60 18.29
CA TYR A 213 -66.50 -16.26 19.39
C TYR A 213 -67.49 -15.36 20.14
N ASN A 214 -67.54 -14.06 19.81
CA ASN A 214 -68.57 -13.11 20.23
C ASN A 214 -69.51 -12.84 19.05
#